data_AF-A0A432JLI4-F1
#
_entry.id   AF-A0A432JLI4-F1
#
_cell.length_a   1.000
_cell.length_b   1.000
_cell.length_c   1.000
_cell.angle_alpha   90.00
_cell.angle_beta   90.00
_cell.angle_gamma   90.00
#
_symmetry.space_group_name_H-M   'P 1'
#
loop_
_entity.id
_entity.type
_entity.pdbx_description
1 polymer ?
#
loop_
_entity_poly.entity_id
_entity_poly.type
_entity_poly.pdbx_seq_one_letter_code
_entity_poly.pdbx_strand_id
1 'polypeptide(L)'
;MDGQAEVITERCIACGNCVKVCSQGAKTYMQNVDDVLSLLDSSHKTVALVAPSYVAEFLEYEDAGTIVGMLKSLGFYKVTEVAFGADLAAKKYKELLESKKFEHLISSDCPAIVNYIEKFHPDLAKDLATVDSPLMAMTKVVKKKYGE
;
A
#
# COMPACT_ATOMS: atom_id res chain seq x y z
N MET A 1 -33.66 -10.76 0.39
CA MET A 1 -32.43 -10.59 -0.40
C MET A 1 -32.66 -9.39 -1.28
N ASP A 2 -32.09 -8.24 -0.94
CA ASP A 2 -32.51 -6.93 -1.44
C ASP A 2 -31.95 -6.58 -2.83
N GLY A 3 -31.60 -7.61 -3.62
CA GLY A 3 -31.07 -7.46 -4.99
C GLY A 3 -29.68 -6.83 -5.09
N GLN A 4 -29.04 -6.52 -3.96
CA GLN A 4 -27.73 -5.89 -3.93
C GLN A 4 -26.60 -6.92 -3.82
N ALA A 5 -25.55 -6.73 -4.60
CA ALA A 5 -24.32 -7.51 -4.44
C ALA A 5 -23.65 -7.11 -3.14
N GLU A 6 -23.17 -8.07 -2.35
CA GLU A 6 -22.49 -7.84 -1.07
C GLU A 6 -21.10 -8.45 -1.06
N VAL A 7 -20.20 -7.89 -0.25
CA VAL A 7 -18.87 -8.45 -0.03
C VAL A 7 -18.97 -9.47 1.10
N ILE A 8 -18.63 -10.72 0.80
CA ILE A 8 -18.49 -11.77 1.82
C ILE A 8 -17.12 -11.55 2.50
N THR A 9 -17.13 -10.92 3.67
CA THR A 9 -15.92 -10.47 4.38
C THR A 9 -14.90 -11.58 4.59
N GLU A 10 -15.37 -12.78 4.94
CA GLU A 10 -14.54 -13.96 5.19
C GLU A 10 -13.74 -14.35 3.94
N ARG A 11 -14.35 -14.20 2.76
CA ARG A 11 -13.74 -14.55 1.46
C ARG A 11 -13.02 -13.39 0.78
N CYS A 12 -13.24 -12.15 1.22
CA CYS A 12 -12.64 -10.97 0.61
C CYS A 12 -11.13 -10.92 0.85
N ILE A 13 -10.34 -10.71 -0.21
CA ILE A 13 -8.87 -10.52 -0.11
C ILE A 13 -8.46 -9.03 -0.09
N ALA A 14 -9.44 -8.13 -0.06
CA ALA A 14 -9.27 -6.68 -0.08
C ALA A 14 -8.54 -6.11 -1.33
N CYS A 15 -8.75 -6.70 -2.51
CA CYS A 15 -8.09 -6.24 -3.75
C CYS A 15 -8.78 -5.05 -4.44
N GLY A 16 -9.97 -4.64 -4.01
CA GLY A 16 -10.70 -3.50 -4.58
C GLY A 16 -11.30 -3.72 -5.98
N ASN A 17 -11.13 -4.90 -6.60
CA ASN A 17 -11.65 -5.14 -7.96
C ASN A 17 -13.17 -4.95 -8.07
N CYS A 18 -13.93 -5.26 -7.00
CA CYS A 18 -15.37 -5.04 -6.94
C CYS A 18 -15.75 -3.56 -7.09
N VAL A 19 -14.93 -2.62 -6.59
CA VAL A 19 -15.14 -1.18 -6.77
C VAL A 19 -14.89 -0.80 -8.23
N LYS A 20 -13.78 -1.28 -8.80
CA LYS A 20 -13.38 -0.98 -10.19
C LYS A 20 -14.41 -1.41 -11.24
N VAL A 21 -15.03 -2.58 -11.06
CA VAL A 21 -16.00 -3.12 -12.02
C VAL A 21 -17.45 -2.69 -11.74
N CYS A 22 -17.71 -1.98 -10.64
CA CYS A 22 -19.06 -1.59 -10.26
C CYS A 22 -19.58 -0.47 -11.17
N SER A 23 -20.37 -0.83 -12.18
CA SER A 23 -20.98 0.13 -13.10
C SER A 23 -21.97 1.09 -12.44
N GLN A 24 -22.51 0.72 -11.27
CA GLN A 24 -23.51 1.51 -10.54
C GLN A 24 -22.91 2.48 -9.52
N GLY A 25 -21.58 2.41 -9.27
CA GLY A 25 -20.96 3.20 -8.20
C GLY A 25 -21.41 2.82 -6.78
N ALA A 26 -22.07 1.67 -6.63
CA ALA A 26 -22.62 1.21 -5.34
C ALA A 26 -21.55 0.65 -4.38
N LYS A 27 -20.31 0.48 -4.85
CA LYS A 27 -19.17 0.00 -4.06
C LYS A 27 -18.11 1.07 -3.99
N THR A 28 -17.62 1.33 -2.79
CA THR A 28 -16.60 2.33 -2.50
C THR A 28 -15.46 1.72 -1.69
N TYR A 29 -14.36 2.45 -1.59
CA TYR A 29 -13.25 2.12 -0.69
C TYR A 29 -13.49 2.74 0.69
N MET A 30 -12.82 2.19 1.70
CA MET A 30 -12.75 2.81 3.02
C MET A 30 -12.01 4.14 2.90
N GLN A 31 -12.66 5.22 3.34
CA GLN A 31 -12.07 6.55 3.34
C GLN A 31 -11.59 6.89 4.75
N ASN A 32 -10.36 7.38 4.84
CA ASN A 32 -9.76 7.86 6.08
C ASN A 32 -9.43 9.36 5.99
N VAL A 33 -10.21 10.11 5.21
CA VAL A 33 -9.97 11.54 4.97
C VAL A 33 -10.07 12.33 6.28
N ASP A 34 -11.14 12.11 7.06
CA ASP A 34 -11.36 12.80 8.33
C ASP A 34 -10.27 12.49 9.37
N ASP A 35 -9.77 11.25 9.40
CA ASP A 35 -8.65 10.84 10.25
C ASP A 35 -7.37 11.58 9.86
N VAL A 36 -7.10 11.69 8.55
CA VAL A 36 -5.93 12.41 8.03
C VAL A 36 -6.03 13.91 8.32
N LEU A 37 -7.20 14.52 8.13
CA LEU A 37 -7.42 15.94 8.47
C LEU A 37 -7.20 16.17 9.97
N SER A 38 -7.71 15.29 10.82
CA SER A 38 -7.49 15.36 12.27
C SER A 38 -6.01 15.24 12.64
N LEU A 39 -5.24 14.40 11.93
CA LEU A 39 -3.79 14.29 12.10
C LEU A 39 -3.05 15.57 11.66
N LEU A 40 -3.51 16.23 10.60
CA LEU A 40 -2.92 17.47 10.08
C LEU A 40 -3.22 18.68 10.99
N ASP A 41 -4.37 18.70 11.64
CA ASP A 41 -4.75 19.74 12.62
C ASP A 41 -4.07 19.55 13.99
N SER A 42 -3.45 18.39 14.23
CA SER A 42 -2.74 18.09 15.46
C SER A 42 -1.34 18.73 15.51
N SER A 43 -0.68 18.67 16.67
CA SER A 43 0.72 19.10 16.81
C SER A 43 1.74 18.08 16.28
N HIS A 44 1.30 16.94 15.76
CA HIS A 44 2.20 15.87 15.31
C HIS A 44 2.81 16.16 13.93
N LYS A 45 4.02 15.67 13.70
CA LYS A 45 4.62 15.65 12.36
C LYS A 45 3.94 14.58 11.50
N THR A 46 3.06 15.01 10.61
CA THR A 46 2.38 14.12 9.67
C THR A 46 3.17 14.02 8.36
N VAL A 47 3.56 12.80 7.96
CA VAL A 47 4.33 12.54 6.74
C VAL A 47 3.51 11.70 5.76
N ALA A 48 3.34 12.19 4.53
CA ALA A 48 2.70 11.44 3.45
C ALA A 48 3.70 10.47 2.80
N LEU A 49 3.29 9.21 2.64
CA LEU A 49 3.98 8.20 1.84
C LEU A 49 3.14 7.93 0.60
N VAL A 50 3.59 8.42 -0.55
CA VAL A 50 2.86 8.31 -1.82
C VAL A 50 3.32 7.04 -2.55
N ALA A 51 2.36 6.22 -2.98
CA ALA A 51 2.65 4.99 -3.72
C ALA A 51 3.29 5.29 -5.08
N PRO A 52 4.19 4.44 -5.63
CA PRO A 52 4.93 4.76 -6.86
C PRO A 52 4.05 4.96 -8.09
N SER A 53 2.85 4.38 -8.10
CA SER A 53 1.91 4.48 -9.21
C SER A 53 1.27 5.86 -9.39
N TYR A 54 1.41 6.78 -8.42
CA TYR A 54 0.72 8.08 -8.49
C TYR A 54 1.10 8.90 -9.73
N VAL A 55 2.34 8.77 -10.21
CA VAL A 55 2.82 9.46 -11.43
C VAL A 55 2.11 8.99 -12.70
N ALA A 56 1.51 7.80 -12.68
CA ALA A 56 0.77 7.22 -13.80
C ALA A 56 -0.74 7.35 -13.64
N GLU A 57 -1.22 7.78 -12.48
CA GLU A 57 -2.66 7.92 -12.19
C GLU A 57 -3.17 9.31 -12.57
N PHE A 58 -2.43 10.36 -12.18
CA PHE A 58 -2.88 11.76 -12.32
C PHE A 58 -2.34 12.42 -13.59
N LEU A 59 -2.66 11.84 -14.75
CA LEU A 59 -2.16 12.28 -16.06
C LEU A 59 -2.73 13.64 -16.51
N GLU A 60 -3.75 14.15 -15.83
CA GLU A 60 -4.27 15.51 -16.03
C GLU A 60 -3.27 16.61 -15.60
N TYR A 61 -2.24 16.27 -14.85
CA TYR A 61 -1.15 17.18 -14.50
C TYR A 61 0.11 16.84 -15.28
N GLU A 62 0.71 17.84 -15.94
CA GLU A 62 1.94 17.65 -16.72
C GLU A 62 3.16 17.30 -15.84
N ASP A 63 3.19 17.82 -14.60
CA ASP A 63 4.25 17.56 -13.62
C ASP A 63 3.69 16.83 -12.40
N ALA A 64 4.18 15.62 -12.14
CA ALA A 64 3.87 14.84 -10.95
C ALA A 64 4.23 15.58 -9.64
N GLY A 65 5.17 16.53 -9.69
CA GLY A 65 5.49 17.45 -8.60
C GLY A 65 4.30 18.29 -8.14
N THR A 66 3.28 18.48 -8.99
CA THR A 66 2.03 19.17 -8.65
C THR A 66 1.32 18.50 -7.49
N ILE A 67 1.16 17.17 -7.54
CA ILE A 67 0.52 16.38 -6.46
C ILE A 67 1.32 16.49 -5.17
N VAL A 68 2.65 16.46 -5.26
CA VAL A 68 3.54 16.65 -4.11
C VAL A 68 3.39 18.05 -3.51
N GLY A 69 3.23 19.07 -4.35
CA GLY A 69 2.98 20.45 -3.94
C GLY A 69 1.64 20.61 -3.22
N MET A 70 0.57 20.02 -3.77
CA MET A 70 -0.76 20.03 -3.15
C MET A 70 -0.78 19.35 -1.78
N LEU A 71 -0.13 18.18 -1.65
CA LEU A 71 0.01 17.53 -0.34
C LEU A 71 0.79 18.41 0.65
N LYS A 72 1.85 19.09 0.22
CA LYS A 72 2.54 20.04 1.10
C LYS A 72 1.66 21.22 1.51
N SER A 73 0.85 21.76 0.60
CA SER A 73 -0.03 22.89 0.92
C SER A 73 -1.17 22.51 1.87
N LEU A 74 -1.51 21.22 1.97
CA LEU A 74 -2.43 20.70 2.98
C LEU A 74 -1.82 20.60 4.40
N GLY A 75 -0.51 20.85 4.57
CA GLY A 75 0.14 20.89 5.88
C GLY A 75 0.97 19.66 6.24
N PHE A 76 1.17 18.71 5.32
CA PHE A 76 2.07 17.58 5.57
C PHE A 76 3.52 18.06 5.78
N TYR A 77 4.13 17.66 6.91
CA TYR A 77 5.52 18.00 7.27
C TYR A 77 6.52 17.52 6.20
N LYS A 78 6.29 16.32 5.67
CA LYS A 78 7.00 15.80 4.49
C LYS A 78 6.07 14.99 3.60
N VAL A 79 6.41 14.98 2.32
CA VAL A 79 5.85 14.09 1.31
C VAL A 79 7.01 13.28 0.78
N THR A 80 6.88 11.96 0.83
CA THR A 80 7.92 11.00 0.46
C THR A 80 7.33 9.90 -0.41
N GLU A 81 8.15 9.31 -1.26
CA GLU A 81 7.70 8.27 -2.18
C GLU A 81 8.06 6.88 -1.66
N VAL A 82 7.13 5.94 -1.82
CA VAL A 82 7.30 4.53 -1.44
C VAL A 82 8.27 3.78 -2.37
N ALA A 83 8.64 4.35 -3.53
CA ALA A 83 9.58 3.75 -4.48
C ALA A 83 10.94 3.44 -3.83
N PHE A 84 11.42 4.30 -2.94
CA PHE A 84 12.63 4.00 -2.15
C PHE A 84 12.46 2.75 -1.27
N GLY A 85 11.28 2.55 -0.69
CA GLY A 85 10.94 1.32 0.03
C GLY A 85 10.91 0.09 -0.88
N ALA A 86 10.52 0.25 -2.15
CA ALA A 86 10.56 -0.82 -3.14
C ALA A 86 11.99 -1.23 -3.47
N ASP A 87 12.93 -0.28 -3.59
CA ASP A 87 14.36 -0.59 -3.77
C ASP A 87 14.92 -1.39 -2.58
N LEU A 88 14.53 -1.01 -1.36
CA LEU A 88 14.93 -1.74 -0.15
C LEU A 88 14.36 -3.17 -0.13
N ALA A 89 13.09 -3.34 -0.48
CA ALA A 89 12.47 -4.65 -0.60
C ALA A 89 13.16 -5.49 -1.69
N ALA A 90 13.40 -4.92 -2.87
CA ALA A 90 14.08 -5.60 -3.98
C ALA A 90 15.47 -6.11 -3.59
N LYS A 91 16.23 -5.32 -2.82
CA LYS A 91 17.52 -5.77 -2.27
C LYS A 91 17.36 -6.97 -1.34
N LYS A 92 16.33 -7.00 -0.50
CA LYS A 92 16.04 -8.14 0.39
C LYS A 92 15.61 -9.39 -0.37
N TYR A 93 14.81 -9.24 -1.43
CA TYR A 93 14.52 -10.36 -2.33
C TYR A 93 15.78 -10.90 -2.99
N LYS A 94 16.67 -10.02 -3.46
CA LYS A 94 17.94 -10.45 -4.02
C LYS A 94 18.77 -11.27 -3.02
N GLU A 95 18.90 -10.81 -1.78
CA GLU A 95 19.59 -11.53 -0.70
C GLU A 95 18.95 -12.92 -0.44
N LEU A 96 17.62 -13.02 -0.45
CA LEU A 96 16.90 -14.29 -0.27
C LEU A 96 17.15 -15.25 -1.44
N LEU A 97 17.07 -14.77 -2.68
CA LEU A 97 17.31 -15.56 -3.89
C LEU A 97 18.76 -16.07 -3.94
N GLU A 98 19.73 -15.23 -3.60
CA GLU A 98 21.16 -15.60 -3.56
C GLU A 98 21.47 -16.60 -2.45
N SER A 99 20.69 -16.63 -1.37
CA SER A 99 20.89 -17.59 -0.27
C SER A 99 20.68 -19.04 -0.69
N LYS A 100 19.89 -19.29 -1.75
CA LYS A 100 19.49 -20.63 -2.24
C LYS A 100 18.91 -21.54 -1.15
N LYS A 101 18.38 -20.96 -0.06
CA LYS A 101 17.79 -21.70 1.06
C LYS A 101 16.34 -22.13 0.81
N PHE A 102 15.70 -21.53 -0.19
CA PHE A 102 14.30 -21.72 -0.51
C PHE A 102 14.17 -22.37 -1.87
N GLU A 103 13.39 -23.45 -1.96
CA GLU A 103 13.06 -24.12 -3.22
C GLU A 103 12.04 -23.30 -4.01
N HIS A 104 11.09 -22.69 -3.30
CA HIS A 104 10.05 -21.83 -3.85
C HIS A 104 9.96 -20.56 -3.01
N LEU A 105 9.64 -19.44 -3.66
CA LEU A 105 9.46 -18.16 -3.00
C LEU A 105 8.34 -17.39 -3.70
N ILE A 106 7.35 -16.97 -2.93
CA ILE A 106 6.22 -16.15 -3.38
C ILE A 106 6.44 -14.74 -2.82
N SER A 107 6.30 -13.70 -3.65
CA SER A 107 6.42 -12.33 -3.17
C SER A 107 5.28 -11.98 -2.20
N SER A 108 5.61 -11.21 -1.17
CA SER A 108 4.69 -10.75 -0.12
C SER A 108 4.37 -9.26 -0.21
N ASP A 109 4.80 -8.59 -1.27
CA ASP A 109 4.66 -7.14 -1.44
C ASP A 109 3.21 -6.68 -1.58
N CYS A 110 2.33 -7.55 -2.09
CA CYS A 110 0.91 -7.28 -2.28
C CYS A 110 0.08 -7.93 -1.16
N PRO A 111 -0.60 -7.15 -0.31
CA PRO A 111 -1.41 -7.71 0.77
C PRO A 111 -2.59 -8.55 0.25
N ALA A 112 -3.09 -8.29 -0.97
CA ALA A 112 -4.14 -9.12 -1.57
C ALA A 112 -3.65 -10.54 -1.90
N ILE A 113 -2.38 -10.69 -2.32
CA ILE A 113 -1.76 -12.01 -2.55
C ILE A 113 -1.56 -12.74 -1.24
N VAL A 114 -1.05 -12.05 -0.21
CA VAL A 114 -0.89 -12.60 1.14
C VAL A 114 -2.24 -13.08 1.68
N ASN A 115 -3.27 -12.23 1.66
CA ASN A 115 -4.63 -12.58 2.09
C ASN A 115 -5.21 -13.75 1.29
N TYR A 116 -4.95 -13.83 -0.01
CA TYR A 116 -5.42 -14.93 -0.85
C TYR A 116 -4.77 -16.25 -0.42
N ILE A 117 -3.46 -16.26 -0.18
CA ILE A 117 -2.73 -17.45 0.25
C ILE A 117 -3.18 -17.88 1.65
N GLU A 118 -3.22 -16.97 2.61
CA GLU A 118 -3.63 -17.30 3.98
C GLU A 118 -5.06 -17.86 4.07
N LYS A 119 -5.99 -17.35 3.23
CA LYS A 119 -7.40 -17.78 3.24
C LYS A 119 -7.67 -19.03 2.41
N PHE A 120 -7.03 -19.18 1.26
CA PHE A 120 -7.41 -20.19 0.26
C PHE A 120 -6.32 -21.23 -0.02
N HIS A 121 -5.06 -20.94 0.30
CA HIS A 121 -3.92 -21.84 0.08
C HIS A 121 -2.93 -21.81 1.26
N PRO A 122 -3.38 -22.08 2.51
CA PRO A 122 -2.54 -21.90 3.70
C PRO A 122 -1.27 -22.77 3.68
N ASP A 123 -1.27 -23.89 2.94
CA ASP A 123 -0.09 -24.73 2.75
C ASP A 123 1.06 -24.03 2.01
N LEU A 124 0.76 -22.98 1.24
CA LEU A 124 1.74 -22.11 0.56
C LEU A 124 2.21 -20.94 1.43
N ALA A 125 1.64 -20.73 2.62
CA ALA A 125 2.01 -19.60 3.47
C ALA A 125 3.50 -19.65 3.89
N LYS A 126 4.08 -20.86 3.98
CA LYS A 126 5.51 -21.07 4.25
C LYS A 126 6.43 -20.57 3.13
N ASP A 127 5.89 -20.45 1.91
CA ASP A 127 6.63 -20.01 0.72
C ASP A 127 6.53 -18.49 0.52
N LEU A 128 5.71 -17.78 1.31
CA LEU A 128 5.66 -16.32 1.33
C LEU A 128 6.99 -15.75 1.83
N ALA A 129 7.57 -14.84 1.05
CA ALA A 129 8.82 -14.20 1.39
C ALA A 129 8.68 -13.38 2.68
N THR A 130 9.60 -13.57 3.62
CA THR A 130 9.68 -12.76 4.84
C THR A 130 10.43 -11.45 4.57
N VAL A 131 9.87 -10.63 3.68
CA VAL A 131 10.38 -9.31 3.29
C VAL A 131 9.32 -8.27 3.65
N ASP A 132 9.73 -7.14 4.22
CA ASP A 132 8.81 -6.02 4.43
C ASP A 132 8.27 -5.53 3.07
N SER A 133 6.96 -5.31 2.98
CA SER A 133 6.41 -4.65 1.79
C SER A 133 7.04 -3.26 1.59
N PRO A 134 7.07 -2.73 0.35
CA PRO A 134 7.63 -1.40 0.07
C PRO A 134 7.10 -0.31 1.01
N LEU A 135 5.80 -0.32 1.30
CA LEU A 135 5.17 0.62 2.24
C LEU A 135 5.73 0.47 3.66
N MET A 136 5.88 -0.77 4.14
CA MET A 136 6.41 -1.03 5.48
C MET A 136 7.88 -0.67 5.60
N ALA A 137 8.68 -1.01 4.58
CA ALA A 137 10.09 -0.63 4.51
C ALA A 137 10.24 0.91 4.55
N MET A 138 9.45 1.63 3.73
CA MET A 138 9.47 3.09 3.71
C MET A 138 8.98 3.70 5.04
N THR A 139 7.95 3.11 5.66
CA THR A 139 7.45 3.55 6.97
C THR A 139 8.54 3.48 8.03
N LYS A 140 9.34 2.40 8.08
CA LYS A 140 10.48 2.28 9.00
C LYS A 140 11.54 3.35 8.75
N VAL A 141 11.83 3.66 7.49
CA VAL A 141 12.77 4.74 7.11
C VAL A 141 12.27 6.10 7.58
N VAL A 142 11.00 6.43 7.31
CA VAL A 142 10.39 7.69 7.69
C VAL A 142 10.35 7.85 9.21
N LYS A 143 9.92 6.82 9.95
CA LYS A 143 9.92 6.84 11.42
C LYS A 143 11.33 7.03 11.98
N LYS A 144 12.34 6.36 11.45
CA LYS A 144 13.73 6.55 11.90
C LYS A 144 14.25 7.97 11.64
N LYS A 145 13.83 8.60 10.54
CA LYS A 145 14.36 9.90 10.10
C LYS A 145 13.60 11.09 10.68
N TYR A 146 12.30 10.94 10.90
CA TYR A 146 11.39 12.04 11.24
C TYR A 146 10.48 11.75 12.43
N GLY A 147 10.42 10.50 12.88
CA GLY A 147 9.68 10.11 14.07
C GLY A 147 10.35 10.65 15.35
N GLU A 148 9.54 10.73 16.39
CA GLU A 148 9.97 11.03 17.76
C GLU A 148 10.51 9.78 18.46
#